data_AF-A0A5E4B203-F1
#
_entry.id   AF-A0A5E4B203-F1
#
_cell.length_a   1.000
_cell.length_b   1.000
_cell.length_c   1.000
_cell.angle_alpha   90.00
_cell.angle_beta   90.00
_cell.angle_gamma   90.00
#
_symmetry.space_group_name_H-M   'P 1'
#
loop_
_entity.id
_entity.type
_entity.pdbx_description
1 polymer ?
#
loop_
_entity_poly.entity_id
_entity_poly.type
_entity_poly.pdbx_seq_one_letter_code
_entity_poly.pdbx_strand_id
1 'polypeptide(L)'
;MKELAEQNLQAKNLPMDVAIECLTLRESRRDIDFVRDPVETELRKEVEVIEATKKALQQKINQAFEQLCLLQEVQQQLNLDHRGKMETLEIDRGCLSLNIKAPNISLKINPARVPKGSTTLQQWDDFSQFNKNRAEAEMKSATELREAIALTIAETNNELEAQRVATEFAFRKRLQEIEKVYSELKWQEKNTLEEIAELQEDIRHLEEDLRRKILNLKLVHTRLESRTYRPNVELCRDQVRGHRPPC
;
A
#
# COMPACT_ATOMS: atom_id res chain seq x y z
N MET A 1 0.51 -23.93 8.07
CA MET A 1 -0.13 -23.33 6.87
C MET A 1 -1.24 -22.35 7.22
N LYS A 2 -2.25 -22.69 8.04
CA LYS A 2 -3.26 -21.72 8.50
C LYS A 2 -2.63 -20.50 9.19
N GLU A 3 -1.80 -20.73 10.20
CA GLU A 3 -1.08 -19.67 10.93
C GLU A 3 -0.19 -18.83 10.00
N LEU A 4 0.46 -19.47 9.02
CA LEU A 4 1.27 -18.77 8.02
C LEU A 4 0.42 -17.85 7.14
N ALA A 5 -0.77 -18.29 6.73
CA ALA A 5 -1.71 -17.45 5.98
C ALA A 5 -2.25 -16.30 6.84
N GLU A 6 -2.53 -16.52 8.13
CA GLU A 6 -2.95 -15.49 9.08
C GLU A 6 -1.85 -14.44 9.30
N GLN A 7 -0.59 -14.87 9.46
CA GLN A 7 0.55 -13.97 9.54
C GLN A 7 0.73 -13.14 8.26
N ASN A 8 0.60 -13.77 7.09
CA ASN A 8 0.65 -13.06 5.80
C ASN A 8 -0.48 -12.03 5.68
N LEU A 9 -1.69 -12.36 6.11
CA LEU A 9 -2.84 -11.44 6.14
C LEU A 9 -2.57 -10.23 7.04
N GLN A 10 -2.05 -10.46 8.26
CA GLN A 10 -1.70 -9.39 9.19
C GLN A 10 -0.59 -8.49 8.65
N ALA A 11 0.41 -9.07 7.98
CA ALA A 11 1.51 -8.31 7.37
C ALA A 11 1.03 -7.33 6.29
N LYS A 12 -0.17 -7.51 5.72
CA LYS A 12 -0.74 -6.58 4.72
C LYS A 12 -1.43 -5.35 5.32
N ASN A 13 -1.62 -5.29 6.64
CA ASN A 13 -2.26 -4.13 7.28
C ASN A 13 -1.38 -2.87 7.18
N LEU A 14 -0.10 -2.97 7.51
CA LEU A 14 0.80 -1.81 7.47
C LEU A 14 0.93 -1.21 6.05
N PRO A 15 1.18 -1.99 4.97
CA PRO A 15 1.18 -1.45 3.61
C PRO A 15 -0.14 -0.79 3.22
N MET A 16 -1.28 -1.33 3.66
CA MET A 16 -2.59 -0.73 3.42
C MET A 16 -2.70 0.66 4.07
N ASP A 17 -2.35 0.74 5.35
CA ASP A 17 -2.44 1.99 6.11
C ASP A 17 -1.55 3.06 5.49
N VAL A 18 -0.33 2.69 5.07
CA VAL A 18 0.59 3.58 4.38
C VAL A 18 0.02 4.06 3.04
N ALA A 19 -0.56 3.16 2.22
CA ALA A 19 -1.14 3.54 0.94
C ALA A 19 -2.34 4.49 1.11
N ILE A 20 -3.19 4.25 2.12
CA ILE A 20 -4.33 5.13 2.46
C ILE A 20 -3.84 6.49 2.98
N GLU A 21 -2.83 6.51 3.84
CA GLU A 21 -2.23 7.76 4.32
C GLU A 21 -1.64 8.56 3.16
N CYS A 22 -0.92 7.92 2.24
CA CYS A 22 -0.41 8.55 1.03
C CYS A 22 -1.53 9.16 0.19
N LEU A 23 -2.64 8.44 0.00
CA LEU A 23 -3.81 8.98 -0.71
C LEU A 23 -4.42 10.17 0.02
N THR A 24 -4.57 10.09 1.33
CA THR A 24 -5.15 11.15 2.17
C THR A 24 -4.32 12.44 2.09
N LEU A 25 -2.99 12.31 2.20
CA LEU A 25 -2.07 13.44 2.03
C LEU A 25 -2.19 14.07 0.65
N ARG A 26 -2.43 13.27 -0.38
CA ARG A 26 -2.59 13.77 -1.76
C ARG A 26 -3.94 14.43 -1.98
N GLU A 27 -5.01 13.92 -1.37
CA GLU A 27 -6.34 14.55 -1.39
C GLU A 27 -6.36 15.91 -0.68
N SER A 28 -5.42 16.15 0.23
CA SER A 28 -5.26 17.44 0.91
C SER A 28 -4.63 18.55 0.05
N ARG A 29 -4.12 18.22 -1.14
CA ARG A 29 -3.55 19.21 -2.09
C ARG A 29 -4.61 20.21 -2.54
N ARG A 30 -4.20 21.46 -2.75
CA ARG A 30 -5.10 22.59 -3.08
C ARG A 30 -4.74 23.23 -4.40
N ASP A 31 -5.72 23.93 -4.98
CA ASP A 31 -5.57 24.78 -6.16
C ASP A 31 -4.89 24.07 -7.33
N ILE A 32 -3.79 24.62 -7.84
CA ILE A 32 -3.05 24.10 -8.99
C ILE A 32 -2.40 22.72 -8.75
N ASP A 33 -2.27 22.30 -7.49
CA ASP A 33 -1.70 21.02 -7.10
C ASP A 33 -2.74 19.90 -6.98
N PHE A 34 -4.04 20.21 -7.08
CA PHE A 34 -5.11 19.22 -7.13
C PHE A 34 -5.18 18.57 -8.52
N VAL A 35 -4.23 17.67 -8.78
CA VAL A 35 -4.10 16.96 -10.05
C VAL A 35 -4.13 15.47 -9.82
N ARG A 36 -5.00 14.77 -10.58
CA ARG A 36 -4.94 13.32 -10.71
C ARG A 36 -3.73 12.94 -11.55
N ASP A 37 -2.64 12.64 -10.88
CA ASP A 37 -1.39 12.23 -11.49
C ASP A 37 -1.29 10.68 -11.55
N PRO A 38 -0.29 10.14 -12.28
CA PRO A 38 -0.06 8.69 -12.31
C PRO A 38 0.18 8.07 -10.94
N VAL A 39 0.74 8.82 -9.98
CA VAL A 39 1.00 8.33 -8.61
C VAL A 39 -0.30 8.04 -7.87
N GLU A 40 -1.30 8.93 -7.96
CA GLU A 40 -2.62 8.68 -7.37
C GLU A 40 -3.29 7.45 -7.98
N THR A 41 -3.11 7.24 -9.28
CA THR A 41 -3.67 6.08 -9.98
C THR A 41 -3.04 4.78 -9.48
N GLU A 42 -1.71 4.72 -9.39
CA GLU A 42 -1.00 3.54 -8.90
C GLU A 42 -1.25 3.30 -7.40
N LEU A 43 -1.37 4.35 -6.57
CA LEU A 43 -1.73 4.20 -5.15
C LEU A 43 -3.14 3.62 -4.95
N ARG A 44 -4.13 4.09 -5.72
CA ARG A 44 -5.49 3.49 -5.66
C ARG A 44 -5.46 2.02 -6.04
N LYS A 45 -4.74 1.70 -7.12
CA LYS A 45 -4.57 0.32 -7.56
C LYS A 45 -3.83 -0.53 -6.52
N GLU A 46 -2.85 0.04 -5.80
CA GLU A 46 -2.17 -0.63 -4.69
C GLU A 46 -3.14 -0.98 -3.56
N VAL A 47 -4.02 -0.05 -3.16
CA VAL A 47 -5.10 -0.34 -2.19
C VAL A 47 -6.00 -1.48 -2.69
N GLU A 48 -6.45 -1.42 -3.94
CA GLU A 48 -7.31 -2.46 -4.54
C GLU A 48 -6.63 -3.85 -4.54
N VAL A 49 -5.35 -3.92 -4.91
CA VAL A 49 -4.58 -5.18 -4.92
C VAL A 49 -4.37 -5.71 -3.50
N ILE A 50 -4.09 -4.85 -2.53
CA ILE A 50 -3.96 -5.25 -1.13
C ILE A 50 -5.31 -5.77 -0.59
N GLU A 51 -6.44 -5.10 -0.87
CA GLU A 51 -7.77 -5.58 -0.47
C GLU A 51 -8.10 -6.94 -1.08
N ALA A 52 -7.88 -7.10 -2.39
CA ALA A 52 -8.09 -8.36 -3.10
C ALA A 52 -7.23 -9.49 -2.49
N THR A 53 -5.96 -9.20 -2.21
CA THR A 53 -5.04 -10.14 -1.54
C THR A 53 -5.57 -10.54 -0.15
N LYS A 54 -5.98 -9.57 0.68
CA LYS A 54 -6.52 -9.85 2.01
C LYS A 54 -7.75 -10.75 1.94
N LYS A 55 -8.66 -10.48 0.98
CA LYS A 55 -9.86 -11.29 0.76
C LYS A 55 -9.51 -12.72 0.33
N ALA A 56 -8.58 -12.90 -0.60
CA ALA A 56 -8.13 -14.21 -1.07
C ALA A 56 -7.50 -15.04 0.06
N LEU A 57 -6.60 -14.42 0.86
CA LEU A 57 -5.99 -15.08 2.02
C LEU A 57 -7.03 -15.43 3.08
N GLN A 58 -7.99 -14.54 3.37
CA GLN A 58 -9.05 -14.82 4.34
C GLN A 58 -9.93 -16.01 3.92
N GLN A 59 -10.29 -16.09 2.64
CA GLN A 59 -11.04 -17.24 2.11
C GLN A 59 -10.26 -18.55 2.31
N LYS A 60 -8.96 -18.54 2.05
CA LYS A 60 -8.08 -19.70 2.25
C LYS A 60 -7.94 -20.09 3.73
N ILE A 61 -7.90 -19.12 4.63
CA ILE A 61 -7.89 -19.36 6.09
C ILE A 61 -9.19 -20.05 6.53
N ASN A 62 -10.34 -19.60 6.02
CA ASN A 62 -11.64 -20.20 6.34
C ASN A 62 -11.71 -21.65 5.85
N GLN A 63 -11.30 -21.91 4.60
CA GLN A 63 -11.20 -23.27 4.05
C GLN A 63 -10.27 -24.16 4.89
N ALA A 64 -9.12 -23.64 5.32
CA ALA A 64 -8.18 -24.37 6.16
C ALA A 64 -8.77 -24.71 7.54
N PHE A 65 -9.59 -23.82 8.11
CA PHE A 65 -10.27 -24.03 9.37
C PHE A 65 -11.32 -25.15 9.26
N GLU A 66 -12.17 -25.10 8.22
CA GLU A 66 -13.17 -26.15 7.95
C GLU A 66 -12.50 -27.52 7.77
N GLN A 67 -11.42 -27.59 6.99
CA GLN A 67 -10.67 -28.83 6.80
C GLN A 67 -10.07 -29.35 8.10
N LEU A 68 -9.63 -28.46 9.00
CA LEU A 68 -9.11 -28.85 10.31
C LEU A 68 -10.18 -29.49 11.18
N CYS A 69 -11.40 -28.95 11.18
CA CYS A 69 -12.55 -29.55 11.87
C CYS A 69 -12.85 -30.96 11.33
N LEU A 70 -12.89 -31.14 10.00
CA LEU A 70 -13.13 -32.44 9.38
C LEU A 70 -12.06 -33.48 9.76
N LEU A 71 -10.79 -33.08 9.76
CA LEU A 71 -9.69 -33.95 10.19
C LEU A 71 -9.80 -34.33 11.66
N GLN A 72 -10.22 -33.41 12.53
CA GLN A 72 -10.45 -33.70 13.95
C GLN A 72 -11.59 -34.70 14.15
N GLU A 73 -12.70 -34.57 13.41
CA GLU A 73 -13.80 -35.53 13.44
C GLU A 73 -13.34 -36.93 13.02
N VAL A 74 -12.63 -37.03 11.89
CA VAL A 74 -12.06 -38.29 11.41
C VAL A 74 -11.12 -38.90 12.44
N GLN A 75 -10.24 -38.10 13.05
CA GLN A 75 -9.32 -38.57 14.07
C GLN A 75 -10.08 -39.14 15.29
N GLN A 76 -11.13 -38.47 15.74
CA GLN A 76 -11.97 -38.94 16.84
C GLN A 76 -12.66 -40.27 16.48
N GLN A 77 -13.22 -40.39 15.27
CA GLN A 77 -13.84 -41.63 14.79
C GLN A 77 -12.86 -42.80 14.75
N LEU A 78 -11.66 -42.58 14.21
CA LEU A 78 -10.60 -43.60 14.20
C LEU A 78 -10.16 -44.00 15.61
N ASN A 79 -10.04 -43.05 16.53
CA ASN A 79 -9.68 -43.32 17.91
C ASN A 79 -10.75 -44.15 18.64
N LEU A 80 -12.03 -43.89 18.38
CA LEU A 80 -13.14 -44.67 18.94
C LEU A 80 -13.15 -46.09 18.39
N ASP A 81 -13.01 -46.25 17.07
CA ASP A 81 -12.92 -47.56 16.42
C ASP A 81 -11.71 -48.37 16.91
N HIS A 82 -10.53 -47.73 16.99
CA HIS A 82 -9.33 -48.36 17.52
C HIS A 82 -9.49 -48.80 18.98
N ARG A 83 -10.07 -47.95 19.83
CA ARG A 83 -10.32 -48.28 21.24
C ARG A 83 -11.27 -49.47 21.38
N GLY A 84 -12.38 -49.48 20.64
CA GLY A 84 -13.32 -50.60 20.67
C GLY A 84 -12.67 -51.92 20.25
N LYS A 85 -11.78 -51.87 19.24
CA LYS A 85 -11.00 -53.04 18.80
C LYS A 85 -10.01 -53.52 19.87
N MET A 86 -9.32 -52.59 20.54
CA MET A 86 -8.40 -52.90 21.63
C MET A 86 -9.11 -53.54 22.83
N GLU A 87 -10.24 -52.97 23.25
CA GLU A 87 -11.07 -53.53 24.33
C GLU A 87 -11.57 -54.94 23.98
N THR A 88 -12.01 -55.15 22.73
CA THR A 88 -12.41 -56.48 22.24
C THR A 88 -11.26 -57.47 22.30
N LEU A 89 -10.07 -57.07 21.85
CA LEU A 89 -8.86 -57.91 21.90
C LEU A 89 -8.45 -58.27 23.33
N GLU A 90 -8.59 -57.34 24.28
CA GLU A 90 -8.33 -57.60 25.70
C GLU A 90 -9.31 -58.62 26.29
N ILE A 91 -10.60 -58.51 25.94
CA ILE A 91 -11.61 -59.51 26.30
C ILE A 91 -11.24 -60.88 25.72
N ASP A 92 -10.89 -60.96 24.45
CA ASP A 92 -10.52 -62.22 23.79
C ASP A 92 -9.26 -62.86 24.40
N ARG A 93 -8.26 -62.05 24.73
CA ARG A 93 -7.06 -62.50 25.47
C ARG A 93 -7.43 -63.02 26.86
N GLY A 94 -8.32 -62.32 27.55
CA GLY A 94 -8.88 -62.74 28.83
C GLY A 94 -9.56 -64.11 28.71
N CYS A 95 -10.44 -64.28 27.72
CA CYS A 95 -11.11 -65.54 27.42
C CYS A 95 -10.13 -66.67 27.12
N LEU A 96 -9.10 -66.42 26.29
CA LEU A 96 -8.07 -67.39 25.94
C LEU A 96 -7.26 -67.85 27.16
N SER A 97 -7.06 -66.97 28.15
CA SER A 97 -6.31 -67.28 29.37
C SER A 97 -7.09 -68.13 30.39
N LEU A 98 -8.41 -68.27 30.22
CA LEU A 98 -9.25 -69.06 31.12
C LEU A 98 -8.94 -70.56 30.95
N ASN A 99 -8.86 -71.26 32.09
CA ASN A 99 -8.70 -72.71 32.14
C ASN A 99 -9.69 -73.32 33.15
N ILE A 100 -9.81 -74.65 33.17
CA ILE A 100 -10.79 -75.38 34.02
C ILE A 100 -10.57 -75.13 35.53
N LYS A 101 -9.38 -74.70 35.93
CA LYS A 101 -9.05 -74.39 37.34
C LYS A 101 -9.22 -72.90 37.67
N ALA A 102 -9.64 -72.07 36.72
CA ALA A 102 -9.80 -70.64 36.94
C ALA A 102 -11.01 -70.38 37.88
N PRO A 103 -10.86 -69.50 38.90
CA PRO A 103 -11.88 -69.30 39.93
C PRO A 103 -13.15 -68.58 39.44
N ASN A 104 -13.13 -68.02 38.24
CA ASN A 104 -14.19 -67.19 37.66
C ASN A 104 -15.05 -67.89 36.60
N ILE A 105 -14.93 -69.22 36.44
CA ILE A 105 -15.79 -70.00 35.55
C ILE A 105 -17.12 -70.35 36.23
N SER A 106 -18.25 -70.16 35.53
CA SER A 106 -19.57 -70.54 36.03
C SER A 106 -20.57 -70.78 34.89
N LEU A 107 -21.61 -71.58 35.14
CA LEU A 107 -22.69 -71.81 34.18
C LEU A 107 -23.50 -70.51 33.99
N LYS A 108 -23.58 -70.02 32.75
CA LYS A 108 -24.31 -68.79 32.40
C LYS A 108 -25.73 -69.11 31.94
N ILE A 109 -26.68 -68.26 32.28
CA ILE A 109 -28.08 -68.36 31.82
C ILE A 109 -28.16 -67.94 30.36
N ASN A 110 -28.64 -68.83 29.49
CA ASN A 110 -28.76 -68.64 28.04
C ASN A 110 -27.41 -68.27 27.36
N PRO A 111 -26.45 -69.21 27.29
CA PRO A 111 -25.09 -68.94 26.79
C PRO A 111 -25.03 -68.67 25.28
N ALA A 112 -25.98 -69.19 24.49
CA ALA A 112 -26.02 -69.01 23.04
C ALA A 112 -26.79 -67.75 22.60
N ARG A 113 -27.10 -66.83 23.53
CA ARG A 113 -27.83 -65.60 23.21
C ARG A 113 -26.99 -64.69 22.32
N VAL A 114 -27.62 -64.13 21.30
CA VAL A 114 -27.05 -63.04 20.50
C VAL A 114 -27.63 -61.72 21.01
N PRO A 115 -26.81 -60.79 21.53
CA PRO A 115 -27.30 -59.48 21.97
C PRO A 115 -28.00 -58.74 20.84
N LYS A 116 -29.10 -58.02 21.15
CA LYS A 116 -29.76 -57.15 20.17
C LYS A 116 -28.80 -56.05 19.75
N GLY A 117 -28.72 -55.77 18.44
CA GLY A 117 -27.79 -54.80 17.87
C GLY A 117 -26.39 -55.35 17.60
N SER A 118 -26.18 -56.67 17.66
CA SER A 118 -24.92 -57.30 17.27
C SER A 118 -24.63 -57.09 15.78
N THR A 119 -23.38 -56.76 15.47
CA THR A 119 -22.88 -56.54 14.12
C THR A 119 -22.32 -57.84 13.53
N THR A 120 -22.44 -58.05 12.21
CA THR A 120 -21.76 -59.18 11.54
C THR A 120 -20.28 -58.87 11.30
N LEU A 121 -19.47 -59.91 11.06
CA LEU A 121 -18.06 -59.73 10.71
C LEU A 121 -17.88 -58.87 9.46
N GLN A 122 -18.73 -59.06 8.44
CA GLN A 122 -18.70 -58.25 7.23
C GLN A 122 -18.99 -56.77 7.55
N GLN A 123 -20.02 -56.49 8.34
CA GLN A 123 -20.36 -55.11 8.74
C GLN A 123 -19.26 -54.45 9.57
N TRP A 124 -18.53 -55.22 10.41
CA TRP A 124 -17.38 -54.73 11.17
C TRP A 124 -16.18 -54.39 10.26
N ASP A 125 -15.90 -55.24 9.27
CA ASP A 125 -14.85 -54.97 8.28
C ASP A 125 -15.22 -53.76 7.41
N ASP A 126 -16.45 -53.72 6.91
CA ASP A 126 -16.97 -52.59 6.11
C ASP A 126 -16.87 -51.26 6.87
N PHE A 127 -17.20 -51.24 8.18
CA PHE A 127 -17.07 -50.05 9.02
C PHE A 127 -15.61 -49.60 9.18
N SER A 128 -14.70 -50.58 9.32
CA SER A 128 -13.25 -50.33 9.42
C SER A 128 -12.69 -49.76 8.13
N GLN A 129 -13.07 -50.35 6.99
CA GLN A 129 -12.67 -49.88 5.66
C GLN A 129 -13.26 -48.49 5.38
N PHE A 130 -14.50 -48.24 5.76
CA PHE A 130 -15.13 -46.93 5.62
C PHE A 130 -14.36 -45.84 6.38
N ASN A 131 -14.04 -46.06 7.66
CA ASN A 131 -13.29 -45.09 8.45
C ASN A 131 -11.90 -44.82 7.87
N LYS A 132 -11.21 -45.87 7.39
CA LYS A 132 -9.93 -45.76 6.71
C LYS A 132 -10.04 -44.93 5.42
N ASN A 133 -10.96 -45.29 4.54
CA ASN A 133 -11.14 -44.62 3.25
C ASN A 133 -11.53 -43.14 3.43
N ARG A 134 -12.40 -42.84 4.41
CA ARG A 134 -12.76 -41.48 4.79
C ARG A 134 -11.51 -40.71 5.25
N ALA A 135 -10.67 -41.32 6.08
CA ALA A 135 -9.45 -40.67 6.56
C ALA A 135 -8.44 -40.39 5.45
N GLU A 136 -8.24 -41.35 4.54
CA GLU A 136 -7.38 -41.17 3.38
C GLU A 136 -7.89 -40.05 2.45
N ALA A 137 -9.21 -39.99 2.24
CA ALA A 137 -9.84 -38.93 1.45
C ALA A 137 -9.62 -37.54 2.08
N GLU A 138 -9.89 -37.37 3.37
CA GLU A 138 -9.69 -36.08 4.07
C GLU A 138 -8.22 -35.67 4.14
N MET A 139 -7.30 -36.64 4.29
CA MET A 139 -5.86 -36.37 4.26
C MET A 139 -5.39 -35.90 2.88
N LYS A 140 -5.96 -36.46 1.81
CA LYS A 140 -5.69 -36.02 0.44
C LYS A 140 -6.21 -34.59 0.22
N SER A 141 -7.47 -34.32 0.55
CA SER A 141 -8.07 -32.98 0.48
C SER A 141 -7.26 -31.93 1.27
N ALA A 142 -6.78 -32.30 2.46
CA ALA A 142 -5.94 -31.42 3.27
C ALA A 142 -4.58 -31.12 2.63
N THR A 143 -4.00 -32.08 1.90
CA THR A 143 -2.72 -31.89 1.20
C THR A 143 -2.89 -30.95 0.02
N GLU A 144 -3.90 -31.19 -0.82
CA GLU A 144 -4.28 -30.32 -1.95
C GLU A 144 -4.58 -28.89 -1.48
N LEU A 145 -5.29 -28.75 -0.36
CA LEU A 145 -5.59 -27.43 0.21
C LEU A 145 -4.31 -26.70 0.67
N ARG A 146 -3.35 -27.41 1.29
CA ARG A 146 -2.07 -26.78 1.70
C ARG A 146 -1.27 -26.29 0.50
N GLU A 147 -1.24 -27.05 -0.58
CA GLU A 147 -0.60 -26.65 -1.84
C GLU A 147 -1.29 -25.42 -2.43
N ALA A 148 -2.63 -25.42 -2.49
CA ALA A 148 -3.40 -24.28 -2.97
C ALA A 148 -3.18 -23.01 -2.13
N ILE A 149 -3.05 -23.14 -0.80
CA ILE A 149 -2.70 -22.02 0.09
C ILE A 149 -1.31 -21.49 -0.22
N ALA A 150 -0.32 -22.38 -0.39
CA ALA A 150 1.05 -21.97 -0.71
C ALA A 150 1.12 -21.22 -2.05
N LEU A 151 0.41 -21.71 -3.07
CA LEU A 151 0.31 -21.05 -4.37
C LEU A 151 -0.35 -19.67 -4.24
N THR A 152 -1.48 -19.57 -3.53
CA THR A 152 -2.17 -18.28 -3.32
C THR A 152 -1.26 -17.26 -2.62
N ILE A 153 -0.48 -17.70 -1.63
CA ILE A 153 0.49 -16.83 -0.94
C ILE A 153 1.58 -16.35 -1.92
N ALA A 154 2.11 -17.24 -2.77
CA ALA A 154 3.12 -16.87 -3.74
C ALA A 154 2.58 -15.91 -4.81
N GLU A 155 1.40 -16.20 -5.37
CA GLU A 155 0.73 -15.37 -6.38
C GLU A 155 0.46 -13.96 -5.84
N THR A 156 -0.19 -13.87 -4.67
CA THR A 156 -0.51 -12.57 -4.06
C THR A 156 0.74 -11.77 -3.68
N ASN A 157 1.82 -12.43 -3.24
CA ASN A 157 3.08 -11.73 -2.98
C ASN A 157 3.72 -11.19 -4.26
N ASN A 158 3.66 -11.94 -5.37
CA ASN A 158 4.18 -11.47 -6.65
C ASN A 158 3.36 -10.30 -7.21
N GLU A 159 2.04 -10.35 -7.10
CA GLU A 159 1.15 -9.26 -7.52
C GLU A 159 1.41 -7.98 -6.70
N LEU A 160 1.57 -8.10 -5.39
CA LEU A 160 1.91 -6.98 -4.52
C LEU A 160 3.29 -6.39 -4.82
N GLU A 161 4.28 -7.24 -5.09
CA GLU A 161 5.62 -6.77 -5.48
C GLU A 161 5.57 -6.00 -6.80
N ALA A 162 4.87 -6.53 -7.80
CA ALA A 162 4.69 -5.86 -9.09
C ALA A 162 3.99 -4.50 -8.93
N GLN A 163 2.94 -4.43 -8.10
CA GLN A 163 2.24 -3.18 -7.84
C GLN A 163 3.11 -2.18 -7.06
N ARG A 164 3.89 -2.64 -6.07
CA ARG A 164 4.84 -1.79 -5.33
C ARG A 164 5.86 -1.15 -6.28
N VAL A 165 6.42 -1.93 -7.20
CA VAL A 165 7.39 -1.44 -8.20
C VAL A 165 6.73 -0.40 -9.12
N ALA A 166 5.48 -0.63 -9.55
CA ALA A 166 4.75 0.33 -10.36
C ALA A 166 4.49 1.66 -9.63
N THR A 167 4.01 1.60 -8.39
CA THR A 167 3.80 2.77 -7.54
C THR A 167 5.10 3.53 -7.30
N GLU A 168 6.17 2.83 -6.94
CA GLU A 168 7.48 3.44 -6.70
C GLU A 168 8.03 4.14 -7.95
N PHE A 169 7.90 3.50 -9.12
CA PHE A 169 8.28 4.11 -10.38
C PHE A 169 7.50 5.39 -10.67
N ALA A 170 6.19 5.39 -10.44
CA ALA A 170 5.37 6.58 -10.60
C ALA A 170 5.83 7.72 -9.67
N PHE A 171 6.15 7.40 -8.40
CA PHE A 171 6.68 8.38 -7.45
C PHE A 171 8.01 8.97 -7.90
N ARG A 172 8.97 8.11 -8.30
CA ARG A 172 10.29 8.55 -8.76
C ARG A 172 10.17 9.48 -9.98
N LYS A 173 9.32 9.12 -10.94
CA LYS A 173 9.06 9.95 -12.11
C LYS A 173 8.48 11.31 -11.72
N ARG A 174 7.48 11.33 -10.83
CA ARG A 174 6.85 12.57 -10.36
C ARG A 174 7.82 13.46 -9.59
N LEU A 175 8.69 12.87 -8.77
CA LEU A 175 9.71 13.59 -8.04
C LEU A 175 10.69 14.30 -9.00
N GLN A 176 11.17 13.58 -10.02
CA GLN A 176 12.06 14.16 -11.04
C GLN A 176 11.40 15.31 -11.81
N GLU A 177 10.12 15.18 -12.16
CA GLU A 177 9.35 16.26 -12.79
C GLU A 177 9.29 17.50 -11.89
N ILE A 178 9.00 17.32 -10.59
CA ILE A 178 8.92 18.41 -9.62
C ILE A 178 10.29 19.08 -9.43
N GLU A 179 11.36 18.29 -9.28
CA GLU A 179 12.73 18.80 -9.12
C GLU A 179 13.17 19.64 -10.33
N LYS A 180 12.81 19.21 -11.54
CA LYS A 180 13.09 19.95 -12.77
C LYS A 180 12.35 21.29 -12.80
N VAL A 181 11.04 21.28 -12.51
CA VAL A 181 10.23 22.52 -12.48
C VAL A 181 10.72 23.46 -11.38
N TYR A 182 11.06 22.94 -10.21
CA TYR A 182 11.60 23.74 -9.11
C TYR A 182 12.93 24.41 -9.47
N SER A 183 13.83 23.67 -10.11
CA SER A 183 15.13 24.20 -10.54
C SER A 183 14.97 25.31 -11.59
N GLU A 184 14.05 25.11 -12.54
CA GLU A 184 13.69 26.12 -13.54
C GLU A 184 13.11 27.38 -12.89
N LEU A 185 12.15 27.22 -11.96
CA LEU A 185 11.55 28.36 -11.25
C LEU A 185 12.59 29.14 -10.44
N LYS A 186 13.52 28.46 -9.77
CA LYS A 186 14.64 29.11 -9.08
C LYS A 186 15.53 29.91 -10.02
N TRP A 187 15.79 29.38 -11.22
CA TRP A 187 16.59 30.08 -12.22
C TRP A 187 15.86 31.32 -12.75
N GLN A 188 14.56 31.20 -13.03
CA GLN A 188 13.72 32.33 -13.45
C GLN A 188 13.60 33.41 -12.37
N GLU A 189 13.44 33.02 -11.10
CA GLU A 189 13.42 33.93 -9.95
C GLU A 189 14.71 34.75 -9.90
N LYS A 190 15.86 34.10 -10.01
CA LYS A 190 17.16 34.76 -10.02
C LYS A 190 17.27 35.77 -11.15
N ASN A 191 16.95 35.38 -12.39
CA ASN A 191 17.05 36.28 -13.54
C ASN A 191 16.11 37.48 -13.40
N THR A 192 14.87 37.24 -12.95
CA THR A 192 13.90 38.32 -12.73
C THR A 192 14.40 39.33 -11.69
N LEU A 193 15.08 38.86 -10.63
CA LEU A 193 15.69 39.75 -9.63
C LEU A 193 16.85 40.55 -10.21
N GLU A 194 17.66 39.96 -11.09
CA GLU A 194 18.74 40.67 -11.80
C GLU A 194 18.16 41.73 -12.74
N GLU A 195 17.14 41.41 -13.54
CA GLU A 195 16.42 42.37 -14.41
C GLU A 195 15.80 43.51 -13.60
N ILE A 196 15.19 43.23 -12.44
CA ILE A 196 14.65 44.26 -11.55
C ILE A 196 15.76 45.20 -11.08
N ALA A 197 16.94 44.67 -10.72
CA ALA A 197 18.06 45.48 -10.26
C ALA A 197 18.61 46.38 -11.38
N GLU A 198 18.71 45.87 -12.61
CA GLU A 198 19.09 46.65 -13.79
C GLU A 198 18.10 47.78 -14.07
N LEU A 199 16.80 47.47 -14.09
CA LEU A 199 15.74 48.47 -14.28
C LEU A 199 15.73 49.54 -13.19
N GLN A 200 16.03 49.16 -11.94
CA GLN A 200 16.18 50.12 -10.85
C GLN A 200 17.36 51.08 -11.08
N GLU A 201 18.49 50.60 -11.64
CA GLU A 201 19.63 51.46 -11.98
C GLU A 201 19.30 52.40 -13.14
N ASP A 202 18.63 51.90 -14.17
CA ASP A 202 18.16 52.71 -15.30
C ASP A 202 17.23 53.84 -14.84
N ILE A 203 16.30 53.55 -13.92
CA ILE A 203 15.43 54.57 -13.31
C ILE A 203 16.28 55.63 -12.60
N ARG A 204 17.27 55.23 -11.78
CA ARG A 204 18.17 56.17 -11.09
C ARG A 204 18.94 57.05 -12.06
N HIS A 205 19.46 56.49 -13.14
CA HIS A 205 20.14 57.24 -14.19
C HIS A 205 19.22 58.25 -14.88
N LEU A 206 18.02 57.83 -15.26
CA LEU A 206 17.02 58.68 -15.90
C LEU A 206 16.57 59.83 -14.99
N GLU A 207 16.37 59.57 -13.70
CA GLU A 207 16.06 60.61 -12.71
C GLU A 207 17.18 61.65 -12.60
N GLU A 208 18.44 61.21 -12.58
CA GLU A 208 19.59 62.10 -12.49
C GLU A 208 19.76 62.95 -13.77
N ASP A 209 19.59 62.35 -14.94
CA ASP A 209 19.62 63.08 -16.20
C ASP A 209 18.46 64.09 -16.30
N LEU A 210 17.27 63.72 -15.84
CA LEU A 210 16.14 64.64 -15.75
C LEU A 210 16.48 65.83 -14.84
N ARG A 211 17.08 65.61 -13.66
CA ARG A 211 17.53 66.69 -12.77
C ARG A 211 18.53 67.62 -13.47
N ARG A 212 19.54 67.07 -14.17
CA ARG A 212 20.51 67.87 -14.93
C ARG A 212 19.83 68.72 -16.01
N LYS A 213 18.86 68.14 -16.74
CA LYS A 213 18.08 68.88 -17.74
C LYS A 213 17.22 69.98 -17.11
N ILE A 214 16.60 69.73 -15.96
CA ILE A 214 15.84 70.74 -15.19
C ILE A 214 16.75 71.89 -14.73
N LEU A 215 17.97 71.59 -14.24
CA LEU A 215 18.93 72.61 -13.84
C LEU A 215 19.35 73.49 -15.02
N ASN A 216 19.63 72.88 -16.18
CA ASN A 216 19.92 73.61 -17.41
C ASN A 216 18.73 74.50 -17.84
N LEU A 217 17.51 73.98 -17.75
CA LEU A 217 16.30 74.73 -18.07
C LEU A 217 16.11 75.93 -17.12
N LYS A 218 16.27 75.72 -15.81
CA LYS A 218 16.23 76.78 -14.79
C LYS A 218 17.25 77.87 -15.10
N LEU A 219 18.49 77.49 -15.43
CA LEU A 219 19.54 78.44 -15.81
C LEU A 219 19.14 79.28 -17.03
N VAL A 220 18.59 78.65 -18.07
CA VAL A 220 18.12 79.34 -19.27
C VAL A 220 16.97 80.28 -18.93
N HIS A 221 15.98 79.84 -18.15
CA HIS A 221 14.87 80.68 -17.69
C HIS A 221 15.37 81.90 -16.90
N THR A 222 16.26 81.70 -15.92
CA THR A 222 16.83 82.80 -15.13
C THR A 222 17.64 83.77 -15.98
N ARG A 223 18.42 83.27 -16.96
CA ARG A 223 19.16 84.13 -17.91
C ARG A 223 18.22 84.95 -18.79
N LEU A 224 17.12 84.34 -19.26
CA LEU A 224 16.12 85.02 -20.07
C LEU A 224 15.42 86.11 -19.25
N GLU A 225 15.01 85.80 -18.02
CA GLU A 225 14.39 86.77 -17.10
C GLU A 225 15.37 87.91 -16.76
N SER A 226 16.63 87.60 -16.44
CA SER A 226 17.62 88.64 -16.11
C SER A 226 17.82 89.66 -17.24
N ARG A 227 17.62 89.25 -18.51
CA ARG A 227 17.72 90.13 -19.67
C ARG A 227 16.54 91.09 -19.82
N THR A 228 15.39 90.85 -19.18
CA THR A 228 14.24 91.77 -19.20
C THR A 228 14.52 93.07 -18.44
N TYR A 229 15.51 93.07 -17.54
CA TYR A 229 15.93 94.23 -16.75
C TYR A 229 16.98 95.13 -17.43
N ARG A 230 17.31 94.91 -18.72
CA ARG A 230 18.27 95.76 -19.44
C ARG A 230 17.73 97.20 -19.58
N PRO A 231 18.51 98.25 -19.26
CA PRO A 231 18.02 99.62 -19.30
C PRO A 231 17.96 100.19 -20.73
N ASN A 232 16.95 101.02 -21.00
CA ASN A 232 16.80 101.86 -22.20
C ASN A 232 16.92 101.07 -23.53
N VAL A 233 17.73 101.57 -24.47
CA VAL A 233 17.87 101.05 -25.84
C VAL A 233 18.54 99.67 -25.88
N GLU A 234 19.18 99.25 -24.79
CA GLU A 234 19.84 97.94 -24.66
C GLU A 234 18.84 96.79 -24.41
N LEU A 235 17.54 97.06 -24.22
CA LEU A 235 16.48 96.05 -24.19
C LEU A 235 16.18 95.53 -25.62
N CYS A 236 17.19 94.95 -26.23
CA CYS A 236 17.16 94.40 -27.57
C CYS A 236 16.62 92.96 -27.57
N ARG A 237 15.87 92.58 -28.62
CA ARG A 237 15.39 91.20 -28.85
C ARG A 237 16.46 90.36 -29.57
N ASP A 238 17.64 90.25 -28.98
CA ASP A 238 18.72 89.43 -29.54
C ASP A 238 18.51 87.93 -29.26
N GLN A 239 18.89 87.07 -30.21
CA GLN A 239 18.81 85.63 -30.01
C GLN A 239 19.81 85.17 -28.94
N VAL A 240 19.34 84.31 -28.04
CA VAL A 240 20.19 83.67 -27.04
C VAL A 240 21.13 82.69 -27.72
N ARG A 241 22.44 82.87 -27.55
CA ARG A 241 23.42 81.84 -27.94
C ARG A 241 23.29 80.67 -26.97
N GLY A 242 22.67 79.57 -27.43
CA GLY A 242 22.54 78.34 -26.65
C GLY A 242 23.92 77.76 -26.31
N HIS A 243 24.12 77.37 -25.06
CA HIS A 243 25.32 76.66 -24.64
C HIS A 243 25.32 75.29 -25.34
N ARG A 244 26.24 75.07 -26.29
CA ARG A 244 26.55 73.70 -26.76
C ARG A 244 27.26 72.96 -25.62
N PRO A 245 26.82 71.75 -25.25
CA PRO A 245 27.61 70.92 -24.35
C PRO A 245 28.93 70.53 -25.03
N PRO A 246 30.04 70.34 -24.29
CA PRO A 246 31.30 69.86 -24.85
C PRO A 246 31.11 68.45 -25.44
N CYS A 247 31.78 68.20 -26.57
CA CYS A 247 31.87 66.89 -27.21
C CYS A 247 32.63 65.89 -26.36
#